data_AF-A0ABD5QBT1-F1
#
_entry.id   AF-A0ABD5QBT1-F1
#
_cell.length_a   1.000
_cell.length_b   1.000
_cell.length_c   1.000
_cell.angle_alpha   90.00
_cell.angle_beta   90.00
_cell.angle_gamma   90.00
#
_symmetry.space_group_name_H-M   'P 1'
#
loop_
_entity.id
_entity.type
_entity.pdbx_description
1 polymer ?
#
loop_
_entity_poly.entity_id
_entity_poly.type
_entity_poly.pdbx_seq_one_letter_code
_entity_poly.pdbx_strand_id
1 'polypeptide(L)'
;MSDSDLNFGYKCEEFTRILLVDNLLDAVNLQYRPEPKARGLERDRWPDFELSNTVIPVVGEIKPLNDISAGEDQIKAYLSIDGFDTPYGILTDGIEWRVYGPDRSGAGYSIWEQVRLDNAFQMVADDQEVIRSTGLRSTIRKEGVAQITDFVRTFERNQFDDRTLIALPKPERELYIPDNYDSQSSFDDFQ
;
A
#
# COMPACT_ATOMS: atom_id res chain seq x y z
N MET A 1 -32.93 1.43 25.13
CA MET A 1 -31.60 1.28 24.53
C MET A 1 -31.30 2.59 23.83
N SER A 2 -30.26 3.29 24.27
CA SER A 2 -29.81 4.57 23.71
C SER A 2 -29.03 4.33 22.42
N ASP A 3 -29.07 5.32 21.53
CA ASP A 3 -28.37 5.44 20.24
C ASP A 3 -26.82 5.42 20.34
N SER A 4 -26.25 4.92 21.43
CA SER A 4 -24.81 4.95 21.74
C SER A 4 -24.03 3.72 21.26
N ASP A 5 -24.69 2.68 20.78
CA ASP A 5 -24.05 1.35 20.61
C ASP A 5 -23.80 0.95 19.15
N LEU A 6 -24.03 1.86 18.19
CA LEU A 6 -23.67 1.66 16.78
C LEU A 6 -22.41 2.45 16.44
N ASN A 7 -21.28 1.95 16.91
CA ASN A 7 -19.96 2.42 16.49
C ASN A 7 -19.71 1.95 15.03
N PHE A 8 -20.07 2.78 14.06
CA PHE A 8 -19.93 2.52 12.62
C PHE A 8 -18.49 2.62 12.08
N GLY A 9 -17.49 2.96 12.91
CA GLY A 9 -16.12 3.17 12.45
C GLY A 9 -15.50 1.99 11.70
N TYR A 10 -15.75 0.76 12.18
CA TYR A 10 -15.16 -0.45 11.59
C TYR A 10 -15.83 -0.93 10.30
N LYS A 11 -17.11 -0.61 10.05
CA LYS A 11 -17.82 -1.14 8.87
C LYS A 11 -17.30 -0.56 7.55
N CYS A 12 -16.85 0.70 7.56
CA CYS A 12 -16.39 1.36 6.34
C CYS A 12 -14.97 0.94 5.95
N GLU A 13 -14.04 0.85 6.91
CA GLU A 13 -12.68 0.36 6.66
C GLU A 13 -12.68 -1.13 6.30
N GLU A 14 -13.50 -1.95 6.97
CA GLU A 14 -13.63 -3.37 6.65
C GLU A 14 -14.21 -3.60 5.24
N PHE A 15 -15.18 -2.76 4.84
CA PHE A 15 -15.71 -2.77 3.47
C PHE A 15 -14.63 -2.44 2.44
N THR A 16 -13.85 -1.36 2.66
CA THR A 16 -12.73 -0.99 1.80
C THR A 16 -11.72 -2.13 1.69
N ARG A 17 -11.34 -2.73 2.83
CA ARG A 17 -10.38 -3.83 2.88
C ARG A 17 -10.84 -5.01 2.01
N ILE A 18 -12.01 -5.56 2.31
CA ILE A 18 -12.48 -6.80 1.70
C ILE A 18 -12.74 -6.64 0.20
N LEU A 19 -13.32 -5.51 -0.21
CA LEU A 19 -13.79 -5.37 -1.59
C LEU A 19 -12.77 -4.71 -2.52
N LEU A 20 -11.91 -3.85 -2.00
CA LEU A 20 -10.96 -3.10 -2.81
C LEU A 20 -9.52 -3.55 -2.55
N VAL A 21 -9.08 -3.55 -1.29
CA VAL A 21 -7.66 -3.76 -0.95
C VAL A 21 -7.24 -5.22 -1.17
N ASP A 22 -7.97 -6.18 -0.60
CA ASP A 22 -7.60 -7.60 -0.63
C ASP A 22 -7.45 -8.12 -2.06
N ASN A 23 -8.41 -7.79 -2.92
CA ASN A 23 -8.41 -8.19 -4.33
C ASN A 23 -7.25 -7.57 -5.12
N LEU A 24 -6.90 -6.31 -4.81
CA LEU A 24 -5.80 -5.62 -5.47
C LEU A 24 -4.43 -6.17 -5.04
N LEU A 25 -4.25 -6.51 -3.75
CA LEU A 25 -3.05 -7.16 -3.23
C LEU A 25 -2.86 -8.55 -3.85
N ASP A 26 -3.93 -9.35 -3.92
CA ASP A 26 -3.91 -10.67 -4.55
C ASP A 26 -3.52 -10.58 -6.03
N ALA A 27 -4.10 -9.63 -6.78
CA ALA A 27 -3.83 -9.42 -8.20
C ALA A 27 -2.35 -9.11 -8.52
N VAL A 28 -1.60 -8.57 -7.56
CA VAL A 28 -0.17 -8.24 -7.70
C VAL A 28 0.75 -9.19 -6.90
N ASN A 29 0.18 -10.30 -6.42
CA ASN A 29 0.86 -11.34 -5.64
C ASN A 29 1.50 -10.85 -4.33
N LEU A 30 0.91 -9.83 -3.69
CA LEU A 30 1.30 -9.37 -2.36
C LEU A 30 0.42 -10.06 -1.31
N GLN A 31 1.05 -10.91 -0.49
CA GLN A 31 0.39 -11.57 0.63
C GLN A 31 0.53 -10.71 1.87
N TYR A 32 -0.49 -10.69 2.72
CA TYR A 32 -0.46 -9.90 3.94
C TYR A 32 -0.95 -10.69 5.17
N ARG A 33 -0.57 -10.21 6.34
CA ARG A 33 -1.06 -10.64 7.65
C ARG A 33 -1.80 -9.47 8.31
N PRO A 34 -3.03 -9.67 8.82
CA PRO A 34 -3.77 -8.62 9.50
C PRO A 34 -3.18 -8.33 10.88
N GLU A 35 -3.29 -7.07 11.32
CA GLU A 35 -2.96 -6.57 12.66
C GLU A 35 -1.61 -7.10 13.21
N PRO A 36 -0.47 -6.81 12.56
CA PRO A 36 0.84 -7.19 13.07
C PRO A 36 1.08 -6.59 14.46
N LYS A 37 1.33 -7.46 15.45
CA LYS A 37 1.67 -7.07 16.82
C LYS A 37 3.15 -7.29 17.08
N ALA A 38 3.87 -6.21 17.40
CA ALA A 38 5.24 -6.30 17.89
C ALA A 38 5.24 -6.83 19.33
N ARG A 39 6.10 -7.82 19.61
CA ARG A 39 6.18 -8.43 20.95
C ARG A 39 6.73 -7.44 21.96
N GLY A 40 6.10 -7.37 23.14
CA GLY A 40 6.58 -6.56 24.25
C GLY A 40 6.22 -5.07 24.19
N LEU A 41 5.44 -4.65 23.21
CA LEU A 41 4.86 -3.30 23.13
C LEU A 41 3.36 -3.38 23.39
N GLU A 42 2.88 -2.61 24.37
CA GLU A 42 1.45 -2.35 24.56
C GLU A 42 1.08 -1.07 23.81
N ARG A 43 0.13 -1.18 22.87
CA ARG A 43 -0.37 -0.05 22.09
C ARG A 43 -1.87 -0.20 21.85
N ASP A 44 -2.55 0.93 21.83
CA ASP A 44 -3.98 1.02 21.52
C ASP A 44 -4.28 0.80 20.03
N ARG A 45 -3.28 1.02 19.15
CA ARG A 45 -3.38 0.80 17.71
C ARG A 45 -2.12 0.19 17.12
N TRP A 46 -2.37 -0.68 16.16
CA TRP A 46 -1.42 -1.41 15.33
C TRP A 46 -1.73 -1.10 13.86
N PRO A 47 -0.75 -1.25 12.94
CA PRO A 47 -1.06 -1.24 11.53
C PRO A 47 -2.16 -2.24 11.20
N ASP A 48 -2.99 -1.95 10.21
CA ASP A 48 -4.05 -2.86 9.76
C ASP A 48 -3.49 -4.14 9.13
N PHE A 49 -2.33 -4.06 8.47
CA PHE A 49 -1.67 -5.23 7.89
C PHE A 49 -0.14 -5.11 7.83
N GLU A 50 0.51 -6.25 7.55
CA GLU A 50 1.93 -6.37 7.19
C GLU A 50 2.03 -7.26 5.95
N LEU A 51 2.81 -6.84 4.94
CA LEU A 51 3.13 -7.70 3.80
C LEU A 51 4.05 -8.84 4.26
N SER A 52 3.66 -10.08 3.97
CA SER A 52 4.30 -11.28 4.52
C SER A 52 5.18 -12.04 3.54
N ASN A 53 5.21 -11.61 2.28
CA ASN A 53 5.98 -12.25 1.22
C ASN A 53 6.91 -11.28 0.47
N THR A 54 7.18 -10.11 1.04
CA THR A 54 8.20 -9.16 0.55
C THR A 54 9.53 -9.39 1.25
N VAL A 55 10.63 -8.97 0.61
CA VAL A 55 11.99 -9.06 1.17
C VAL A 55 12.13 -8.09 2.34
N ILE A 56 11.65 -6.87 2.13
CA ILE A 56 11.61 -5.85 3.16
C ILE A 56 10.22 -5.92 3.80
N PRO A 57 10.11 -6.00 5.13
CA PRO A 57 8.83 -5.87 5.82
C PRO A 57 8.17 -4.54 5.44
N VAL A 58 6.86 -4.56 5.22
CA VAL A 58 6.07 -3.36 4.92
C VAL A 58 4.78 -3.42 5.72
N VAL A 59 4.53 -2.41 6.52
CA VAL A 59 3.27 -2.26 7.27
C VAL A 59 2.25 -1.44 6.47
N GLY A 60 0.98 -1.66 6.71
CA GLY A 60 -0.10 -1.06 5.97
C GLY A 60 -1.21 -0.52 6.85
N GLU A 61 -1.76 0.63 6.46
CA GLU A 61 -2.94 1.25 7.05
C GLU A 61 -4.01 1.43 5.95
N ILE A 62 -5.24 1.04 6.28
CA ILE A 62 -6.42 1.13 5.43
C ILE A 62 -7.33 2.21 5.99
N LYS A 63 -7.93 3.00 5.11
CA LYS A 63 -8.90 4.04 5.47
C LYS A 63 -10.22 3.83 4.76
N PRO A 64 -11.31 4.44 5.23
CA PRO A 64 -12.56 4.49 4.47
C PRO A 64 -12.31 5.10 3.10
N LEU A 65 -13.12 4.69 2.12
CA LEU A 65 -13.07 5.19 0.76
C LEU A 65 -13.09 6.73 0.72
N ASN A 66 -12.15 7.35 0.00
CA ASN A 66 -11.94 8.80 -0.12
C ASN A 66 -11.51 9.51 1.17
N ASP A 67 -11.03 8.79 2.18
CA ASP A 67 -10.56 9.35 3.47
C ASP A 67 -9.09 9.01 3.76
N ILE A 68 -8.29 8.80 2.71
CA ILE A 68 -6.88 8.40 2.83
C ILE A 68 -6.07 9.35 3.72
N SER A 69 -6.37 10.67 3.69
CA SER A 69 -5.64 11.68 4.46
C SER A 69 -5.69 11.47 5.98
N ALA A 70 -6.74 10.82 6.49
CA ALA A 70 -6.88 10.56 7.92
C ALA A 70 -5.85 9.53 8.45
N GLY A 71 -5.18 8.79 7.57
CA GLY A 71 -4.16 7.80 7.93
C GLY A 71 -2.71 8.27 7.85
N GLU A 72 -2.43 9.50 7.40
CA GLU A 72 -1.04 9.94 7.15
C GLU A 72 -0.19 9.99 8.43
N ASP A 73 -0.75 10.52 9.52
CA ASP A 73 -0.06 10.60 10.80
C ASP A 73 0.12 9.21 11.42
N GLN A 74 -0.83 8.29 11.18
CA GLN A 74 -0.78 6.92 11.68
C GLN A 74 0.34 6.13 11.02
N ILE A 75 0.41 6.13 9.69
CA ILE A 75 1.45 5.38 8.98
C ILE A 75 2.85 5.90 9.33
N LYS A 76 3.05 7.22 9.42
CA LYS A 76 4.33 7.81 9.85
C LYS A 76 4.67 7.46 11.29
N ALA A 77 3.66 7.45 12.17
CA ALA A 77 3.86 7.05 13.57
C ALA A 77 4.33 5.60 13.66
N TYR A 78 3.79 4.68 12.85
CA TYR A 78 4.22 3.28 12.83
C TYR A 78 5.65 3.10 12.35
N LEU A 79 6.05 3.80 11.28
CA LEU A 79 7.41 3.76 10.75
C LEU A 79 8.45 4.33 11.73
N SER A 80 8.01 5.15 12.69
CA SER A 80 8.88 5.74 13.71
C SER A 80 8.96 4.90 15.00
N ILE A 81 8.38 3.70 15.05
CA ILE A 81 8.37 2.85 16.24
C ILE A 81 9.64 2.00 16.31
N ASP A 82 10.41 2.20 17.37
CA ASP A 82 11.46 1.25 17.77
C ASP A 82 10.83 -0.12 18.03
N GLY A 83 11.12 -1.09 17.14
CA GLY A 83 10.60 -2.47 17.21
C GLY A 83 9.75 -2.90 16.02
N PHE A 84 9.33 -1.97 15.16
CA PHE A 84 8.88 -2.30 13.80
C PHE A 84 10.07 -2.15 12.85
N ASP A 85 10.68 -3.27 12.47
CA ASP A 85 11.82 -3.30 11.56
C ASP A 85 11.36 -3.16 10.10
N THR A 86 10.79 -2.01 9.78
CA THR A 86 10.16 -1.73 8.49
C THR A 86 10.46 -0.30 8.04
N PRO A 87 11.22 -0.10 6.95
CA PRO A 87 11.51 1.23 6.44
C PRO A 87 10.38 1.77 5.54
N TYR A 88 9.43 0.93 5.13
CA TYR A 88 8.34 1.29 4.24
C TYR A 88 6.97 1.06 4.85
N GLY A 89 6.01 1.90 4.45
CA GLY A 89 4.61 1.78 4.83
C GLY A 89 3.68 1.99 3.65
N ILE A 90 2.51 1.34 3.64
CA ILE A 90 1.45 1.56 2.66
C ILE A 90 0.26 2.22 3.36
N LEU A 91 -0.28 3.26 2.73
CA LEU A 91 -1.54 3.88 3.14
C LEU A 91 -2.51 3.82 1.96
N THR A 92 -3.71 3.29 2.16
CA THR A 92 -4.69 3.15 1.08
C THR A 92 -6.13 3.27 1.54
N ASP A 93 -6.99 3.75 0.63
CA ASP A 93 -8.45 3.66 0.74
C ASP A 93 -9.07 2.77 -0.36
N GLY A 94 -8.24 1.95 -1.02
CA GLY A 94 -8.62 1.10 -2.15
C GLY A 94 -8.62 1.79 -3.51
N ILE A 95 -8.80 3.13 -3.58
CA ILE A 95 -8.70 3.91 -4.82
C ILE A 95 -7.32 4.53 -4.95
N GLU A 96 -6.82 5.12 -3.87
CA GLU A 96 -5.51 5.73 -3.79
C GLU A 96 -4.59 4.87 -2.93
N TRP A 97 -3.34 4.73 -3.39
CA TRP A 97 -2.31 3.93 -2.75
C TRP A 97 -1.06 4.77 -2.65
N ARG A 98 -0.55 4.95 -1.43
CA ARG A 98 0.66 5.71 -1.14
C ARG A 98 1.67 4.81 -0.47
N VAL A 99 2.89 4.80 -0.99
CA VAL A 99 4.04 4.17 -0.35
C VAL A 99 4.83 5.25 0.36
N TYR A 100 4.99 5.09 1.67
CA TYR A 100 5.86 5.90 2.50
C TYR A 100 7.22 5.22 2.64
N GLY A 101 8.29 6.00 2.60
CA GLY A 101 9.65 5.54 2.83
C GLY A 101 10.51 6.63 3.47
N PRO A 102 11.79 6.34 3.77
CA PRO A 102 12.68 7.30 4.42
C PRO A 102 12.88 8.55 3.55
N ASP A 103 12.69 9.72 4.15
CA ASP A 103 12.95 11.00 3.51
C ASP A 103 14.45 11.28 3.48
N ARG A 104 15.01 11.34 2.27
CA ARG A 104 16.45 11.58 2.04
C ARG A 104 16.92 12.98 2.45
N SER A 105 15.99 13.91 2.73
CA SER A 105 16.29 15.21 3.32
C SER A 105 16.45 15.17 4.85
N GLY A 106 16.18 14.03 5.48
CA GLY A 106 16.25 13.84 6.94
C GLY A 106 14.98 14.22 7.69
N ALA A 107 13.87 14.48 7.00
CA ALA A 107 12.60 14.90 7.60
C ALA A 107 11.73 13.74 8.14
N GLY A 108 12.28 12.53 8.27
CA GLY A 108 11.56 11.33 8.71
C GLY A 108 11.06 10.50 7.53
N TYR A 109 9.73 10.43 7.35
CA TYR A 109 9.10 9.62 6.30
C TYR A 109 8.22 10.47 5.37
N SER A 110 8.33 10.24 4.07
CA SER A 110 7.58 10.96 3.04
C SER A 110 6.98 10.01 2.01
N ILE A 111 6.02 10.50 1.23
CA ILE A 111 5.42 9.73 0.13
C ILE A 111 6.50 9.56 -0.95
N TRP A 112 6.85 8.31 -1.19
CA TRP A 112 7.80 7.91 -2.21
C TRP A 112 7.11 7.57 -3.53
N GLU A 113 5.96 6.91 -3.46
CA GLU A 113 5.14 6.55 -4.62
C GLU A 113 3.65 6.80 -4.31
N GLN A 114 2.89 7.19 -5.34
CA GLN A 114 1.45 7.39 -5.25
C GLN A 114 0.78 6.94 -6.54
N VAL A 115 -0.21 6.05 -6.41
CA VAL A 115 -1.02 5.56 -7.52
C VAL A 115 -2.49 5.79 -7.20
N ARG A 116 -3.26 6.20 -8.21
CA ARG A 116 -4.73 6.33 -8.13
C ARG A 116 -5.40 5.44 -9.17
N LEU A 117 -6.57 4.93 -8.85
CA LEU A 117 -7.34 3.98 -9.66
C LEU A 117 -8.75 4.49 -10.04
N ASP A 118 -9.03 5.78 -9.86
CA ASP A 118 -10.38 6.34 -10.07
C ASP A 118 -10.92 6.15 -11.50
N ASN A 119 -10.09 6.34 -12.52
CA ASN A 119 -10.46 6.11 -13.92
C ASN A 119 -10.46 4.62 -14.26
N ALA A 120 -9.59 3.83 -13.63
CA ALA A 120 -9.58 2.37 -13.78
C ALA A 120 -10.91 1.76 -13.29
N PHE A 121 -11.40 2.16 -12.12
CA PHE A 121 -12.69 1.70 -11.60
C PHE A 121 -13.86 2.17 -12.46
N GLN A 122 -13.87 3.42 -12.95
CA GLN A 122 -14.90 3.90 -13.88
C GLN A 122 -14.90 3.10 -15.19
N MET A 123 -13.72 2.79 -15.73
CA MET A 123 -13.56 1.98 -16.92
C MET A 123 -14.10 0.55 -16.73
N VAL A 124 -13.76 -0.10 -15.62
CA VAL A 124 -14.27 -1.44 -15.30
C VAL A 124 -15.77 -1.42 -15.07
N ALA A 125 -16.30 -0.42 -14.35
CA ALA A 125 -17.74 -0.31 -14.12
C ALA A 125 -18.55 -0.13 -15.41
N ASP A 126 -18.01 0.57 -16.40
CA ASP A 126 -18.59 0.72 -17.74
C ASP A 126 -18.53 -0.58 -18.53
N ASP A 127 -17.37 -1.26 -18.53
CA ASP A 127 -17.16 -2.55 -19.19
C ASP A 127 -18.07 -3.66 -18.62
N GLN A 128 -18.36 -3.60 -17.33
CA GLN A 128 -19.28 -4.51 -16.63
C GLN A 128 -20.75 -4.08 -16.71
N GLU A 129 -21.06 -3.03 -17.47
CA GLU A 129 -22.41 -2.46 -17.63
C GLU A 129 -23.09 -2.03 -16.31
N VAL A 130 -22.32 -1.87 -15.23
CA VAL A 130 -22.80 -1.39 -13.92
C VAL A 130 -23.21 0.08 -14.02
N ILE A 131 -22.44 0.85 -14.77
CA ILE A 131 -22.83 2.18 -15.24
C ILE A 131 -23.15 2.09 -16.74
N ARG A 132 -24.34 2.54 -17.13
CA ARG A 132 -24.68 2.69 -18.55
C ARG A 132 -24.25 4.06 -19.01
N SER A 133 -22.94 4.27 -19.11
CA SER A 133 -22.44 5.46 -19.76
C SER A 133 -22.53 5.21 -21.27
N THR A 134 -23.30 6.02 -22.01
CA THR A 134 -23.44 5.87 -23.47
C THR A 134 -22.16 6.27 -24.24
N GLY A 135 -20.99 6.14 -23.62
CA GLY A 135 -19.71 6.59 -24.16
C GLY A 135 -18.80 7.13 -23.07
N LEU A 136 -18.25 6.23 -22.24
CA LEU A 136 -17.11 6.57 -21.40
C LEU A 136 -16.06 7.22 -22.30
N ARG A 137 -15.65 8.45 -21.97
CA ARG A 137 -14.77 9.23 -22.85
C ARG A 137 -13.49 8.42 -23.12
N SER A 138 -13.00 8.41 -24.36
CA SER A 138 -11.77 7.71 -24.73
C SER A 138 -10.57 8.11 -23.84
N THR A 139 -10.59 9.34 -23.32
CA THR A 139 -9.66 9.83 -22.29
C THR A 139 -9.73 9.00 -21.00
N ILE A 140 -10.91 8.80 -20.40
CA ILE A 140 -11.08 8.01 -19.16
C ILE A 140 -10.59 6.58 -19.38
N ARG A 141 -10.92 5.97 -20.52
CA ARG A 141 -10.45 4.62 -20.85
C ARG A 141 -8.92 4.57 -20.95
N LYS A 142 -8.30 5.53 -21.64
CA LYS A 142 -6.83 5.62 -21.76
C LYS A 142 -6.17 5.82 -20.39
N GLU A 143 -6.72 6.71 -19.57
CA GLU A 143 -6.22 7.00 -18.23
C GLU A 143 -6.41 5.79 -17.30
N GLY A 144 -7.54 5.08 -17.38
CA GLY A 144 -7.78 3.86 -16.62
C GLY A 144 -6.78 2.75 -16.94
N VAL A 145 -6.47 2.55 -18.22
CA VAL A 145 -5.40 1.60 -18.62
C VAL A 145 -4.04 2.02 -18.08
N ALA A 146 -3.72 3.32 -18.12
CA ALA A 146 -2.47 3.84 -17.56
C ALA A 146 -2.41 3.61 -16.04
N GLN A 147 -3.49 3.89 -15.31
CA GLN A 147 -3.58 3.67 -13.87
C GLN A 147 -3.40 2.20 -13.48
N ILE A 148 -4.00 1.25 -14.21
CA ILE A 148 -3.79 -0.20 -13.99
C ILE A 148 -2.32 -0.55 -14.23
N THR A 149 -1.73 -0.04 -15.32
CA THR A 149 -0.33 -0.30 -15.66
C THR A 149 0.61 0.24 -14.59
N ASP A 150 0.36 1.45 -14.11
CA ASP A 150 1.13 2.09 -13.04
C ASP A 150 0.97 1.33 -11.71
N PHE A 151 -0.23 0.83 -11.40
CA PHE A 151 -0.46 0.01 -10.22
C PHE A 151 0.32 -1.30 -10.27
N VAL A 152 0.25 -2.05 -11.38
CA VAL A 152 1.01 -3.29 -11.54
C VAL A 152 2.51 -3.02 -11.50
N ARG A 153 2.99 -2.00 -12.21
CA ARG A 153 4.41 -1.60 -12.14
C ARG A 153 4.83 -1.25 -10.71
N THR A 154 3.91 -0.69 -9.92
CA THR A 154 4.18 -0.22 -8.56
C THR A 154 4.04 -1.29 -7.48
N PHE A 155 3.20 -2.31 -7.67
CA PHE A 155 2.89 -3.25 -6.59
C PHE A 155 3.08 -4.71 -6.97
N GLU A 156 3.41 -5.04 -8.23
CA GLU A 156 3.82 -6.41 -8.57
C GLU A 156 5.01 -6.81 -7.70
N ARG A 157 4.85 -7.94 -6.99
CA ARG A 157 5.72 -8.37 -5.89
C ARG A 157 7.21 -8.22 -6.20
N ASN A 158 7.69 -8.78 -7.31
CA ASN A 158 9.13 -8.77 -7.61
C ASN A 158 9.63 -7.34 -7.91
N GLN A 159 8.86 -6.57 -8.66
CA GLN A 159 9.16 -5.16 -8.93
C GLN A 159 9.10 -4.29 -7.68
N PHE A 160 8.22 -4.60 -6.73
CA PHE A 160 8.11 -3.91 -5.46
C PHE A 160 9.31 -4.23 -4.55
N ASP A 161 9.70 -5.50 -4.44
CA ASP A 161 10.89 -5.93 -3.71
C ASP A 161 12.16 -5.28 -4.27
N ASP A 162 12.40 -5.39 -5.58
CA ASP A 162 13.59 -4.81 -6.21
C ASP A 162 13.68 -3.29 -5.95
N ARG A 163 12.58 -2.55 -6.11
CA ARG A 163 12.61 -1.09 -5.96
C ARG A 163 12.76 -0.66 -4.52
N THR A 164 12.04 -1.27 -3.56
CA THR A 164 12.18 -0.95 -2.13
C THR A 164 13.60 -1.26 -1.67
N LEU A 165 14.17 -2.37 -2.12
CA LEU A 165 15.53 -2.77 -1.79
C LEU A 165 16.57 -1.85 -2.42
N ILE A 166 16.40 -1.47 -3.69
CA ILE A 166 17.29 -0.54 -4.39
C ILE A 166 17.26 0.85 -3.77
N ALA A 167 16.10 1.30 -3.31
CA ALA A 167 15.91 2.63 -2.73
C ALA A 167 16.63 2.83 -1.38
N LEU A 168 16.94 1.75 -0.65
CA LEU A 168 17.73 1.80 0.58
C LEU A 168 19.23 2.01 0.31
N PRO A 169 19.94 2.75 1.19
CA PRO A 169 21.40 2.76 1.22
C PRO A 169 21.96 1.35 1.35
N LYS A 170 23.11 1.09 0.72
CA LYS A 170 23.74 -0.24 0.71
C LYS A 170 23.87 -0.88 2.11
N PRO A 171 24.33 -0.16 3.17
CA PRO A 171 24.46 -0.76 4.49
C PRO A 171 23.12 -1.20 5.10
N GLU A 172 22.03 -0.49 4.79
CA GLU A 172 20.68 -0.84 5.26
C GLU A 172 20.10 -1.99 4.45
N ARG A 173 20.35 -2.00 3.13
CA ARG A 173 19.94 -3.09 2.24
C ARG A 173 20.46 -4.46 2.70
N GLU A 174 21.72 -4.52 3.12
CA GLU A 174 22.39 -5.75 3.57
C GLU A 174 21.73 -6.37 4.81
N LEU A 175 20.89 -5.63 5.56
CA LEU A 175 20.12 -6.15 6.68
C LEU A 175 18.93 -7.02 6.24
N TYR A 176 18.41 -6.79 5.03
CA TYR A 176 17.17 -7.40 4.55
C TYR A 176 17.37 -8.47 3.48
N ILE A 177 18.53 -8.49 2.79
CA ILE A 177 18.81 -9.46 1.73
C ILE A 177 18.97 -10.86 2.34
N PRO A 178 18.06 -11.83 2.07
CA PRO A 178 18.31 -13.22 2.40
C PRO A 178 19.41 -13.80 1.49
N ASP A 179 20.13 -14.81 1.98
CA ASP A 179 21.27 -15.46 1.29
C ASP A 179 20.94 -15.97 -0.14
N ASN A 180 19.66 -16.15 -0.47
CA ASN A 180 19.16 -16.67 -1.73
C ASN A 180 18.31 -15.67 -2.53
N TYR A 181 18.42 -14.36 -2.27
CA TYR A 181 17.71 -13.35 -3.04
C TYR A 181 18.23 -13.29 -4.48
N ASP A 182 17.38 -13.62 -5.44
CA ASP A 182 17.66 -13.49 -6.87
C ASP A 182 16.93 -12.27 -7.43
N SER A 183 17.61 -11.13 -7.41
CA SER A 183 17.09 -9.85 -7.91
C SER A 183 16.80 -9.94 -9.40
N GLN A 184 15.65 -9.43 -9.85
CA GLN A 184 15.38 -9.27 -11.28
C GLN A 184 16.10 -8.04 -11.86
N SER A 185 16.65 -7.19 -10.98
CA SER A 185 17.37 -5.95 -11.31
C SER A 185 18.85 -6.07 -10.94
N SER A 186 19.74 -5.61 -11.82
CA SER A 186 21.18 -5.54 -11.51
C SER A 186 21.44 -4.46 -10.45
N PHE A 187 22.00 -4.82 -9.30
CA PHE A 187 22.36 -3.86 -8.25
C PHE A 187 23.56 -2.98 -8.62
N ASP A 188 24.32 -3.34 -9.66
CA ASP A 188 25.54 -2.64 -10.06
C ASP A 188 25.27 -1.31 -10.78
N ASP A 189 24.03 -1.08 -11.23
CA ASP A 189 23.66 0.14 -11.97
C ASP A 189 23.44 1.37 -11.07
N PHE A 190 23.52 1.20 -9.74
CA PHE A 190 23.17 2.24 -8.75
C PHE A 190 24.29 2.57 -7.75
N GLN A 191 25.56 2.33 -8.11
CA GLN A 191 26.73 2.72 -7.31
C GLN A 191 27.03 4.22 -7.32
#